data_AF-A0AAV6Y8E1-F1
#
_entry.id   AF-A0AAV6Y8E1-F1
#
_cell.length_a   1.000
_cell.length_b   1.000
_cell.length_c   1.000
_cell.angle_alpha   90.00
_cell.angle_beta   90.00
_cell.angle_gamma   90.00
#
_symmetry.space_group_name_H-M   'P 1'
#
loop_
_entity.id
_entity.type
_entity.pdbx_description
1 polymer ?
#
loop_
_entity_poly.entity_id
_entity_poly.type
_entity_poly.pdbx_seq_one_letter_code
_entity_poly.pdbx_strand_id
1 'polypeptide(L)'
;MAKKPVKYCLLDAFTDSAFKGNPAAVCLLEEERDEEWLQAVAREFNISETCYLTRLSDHSIPTFRLRWFTPVAEVKLCGHATLAASHFLFAYGLVKSDIIEFSTLSGILTAKRVPNTKVSDQNGNALESFLIELDFPVVPVTEYDGAGELSTISKSLNGASITEIHKTTTEEDLLVVLPSGEAVVEVEPQFDEIQKCPGGGIIITGRGPEGSRFDFFSRFFCPKLGINEDPVCGSAHCALASYWSKKLGKCDFIAYQASPRSGVLNLHLDEKNGRVLLRGKAVAVMEGSLLVDAFTDSAFKGNPAAVCLLEEERDDEWLQAVAREFNLPLTCYLTRLSDSAESIPSFRLRWFTPVVEVGIEGLMRPLLGLSDEARLRLHALRSSSNLTEVKLCGHGTLAASYFLFAYGLVKSDIIEFSTLSGILTAKRVPENKVSNQNGNAPESFLIELNFPVVPITEYNGADVLSIISKSLSGASITEIHKTTAEDLLVVLPSGEAVTEVEPQFDEIQKCPGRAIIITGLAPTGSGFDFFSRVFCPKMGINEDPVTGSVHCALAPYWSKKLGKCDFIAYQASPRSGVLNLHLDEKNHRVLLRGKAVAVMKGSLLVVEDLSELNDSTSIKSSVPVHPMIDR
;
A
#
# COMPACT_ATOMS: atom_id res chain seq x y z
N MET A 1 -26.90 13.34 -11.27
CA MET A 1 -26.32 12.82 -12.52
C MET A 1 -25.19 11.88 -12.13
N ALA A 2 -24.97 10.77 -12.82
CA ALA A 2 -23.80 9.92 -12.54
C ALA A 2 -22.55 10.71 -12.93
N LYS A 3 -21.66 10.97 -11.97
CA LYS A 3 -20.39 11.66 -12.25
C LYS A 3 -19.55 10.79 -13.17
N LYS A 4 -18.79 11.41 -14.06
CA LYS A 4 -17.85 10.67 -14.92
C LYS A 4 -16.82 9.91 -14.07
N PRO A 5 -16.41 8.70 -14.50
CA PRO A 5 -15.27 8.01 -13.90
C PRO A 5 -14.03 8.90 -13.93
N VAL A 6 -13.29 8.97 -12.82
CA VAL A 6 -12.05 9.74 -12.73
C VAL A 6 -10.92 8.87 -13.26
N LYS A 7 -10.21 9.35 -14.28
CA LYS A 7 -9.03 8.64 -14.82
C LYS A 7 -7.87 8.76 -13.85
N TYR A 8 -7.12 7.66 -13.70
CA TYR A 8 -5.89 7.67 -12.92
C TYR A 8 -4.75 6.97 -13.68
N CYS A 9 -3.52 7.33 -13.32
CA CYS A 9 -2.31 6.59 -13.67
C CYS A 9 -1.46 6.43 -12.40
N LEU A 10 -1.01 5.21 -12.12
CA LEU A 10 -0.02 4.92 -11.08
C LEU A 10 1.37 4.97 -11.73
N LEU A 11 2.24 5.83 -11.22
CA LEU A 11 3.60 5.98 -11.74
C LEU A 11 4.63 5.85 -10.64
N ASP A 12 5.75 5.24 -10.99
CA ASP A 12 6.96 5.23 -10.19
C ASP A 12 7.84 6.41 -10.54
N ALA A 13 8.02 7.35 -9.63
CA ALA A 13 8.89 8.51 -9.80
C ALA A 13 10.33 8.25 -9.33
N PHE A 14 11.28 8.96 -9.92
CA PHE A 14 12.74 8.85 -9.68
C PHE A 14 13.35 7.49 -10.07
N THR A 15 12.77 6.84 -11.08
CA THR A 15 13.25 5.56 -11.64
C THR A 15 12.96 5.46 -13.15
N ASP A 16 13.68 4.58 -13.84
CA ASP A 16 13.35 4.10 -15.20
C ASP A 16 12.90 2.63 -15.24
N SER A 17 12.72 2.03 -14.06
CA SER A 17 12.24 0.66 -13.91
C SER A 17 10.99 0.65 -13.04
N ALA A 18 9.98 -0.12 -13.43
CA ALA A 18 8.80 -0.37 -12.61
C ALA A 18 9.18 -1.08 -11.29
N PHE A 19 8.35 -0.91 -10.26
CA PHE A 19 8.52 -1.45 -8.91
C PHE A 19 9.74 -0.89 -8.15
N LYS A 20 10.35 0.18 -8.69
CA LYS A 20 11.43 0.95 -8.05
C LYS A 20 10.96 2.40 -7.88
N GLY A 21 11.80 3.27 -7.33
CA GLY A 21 11.43 4.66 -7.12
C GLY A 21 10.31 4.83 -6.10
N ASN A 22 9.56 5.92 -6.20
CA ASN A 22 8.46 6.24 -5.30
C ASN A 22 7.12 6.27 -6.05
N PRO A 23 6.18 5.37 -5.72
CA PRO A 23 4.90 5.28 -6.41
C PRO A 23 3.99 6.45 -6.06
N ALA A 24 3.32 7.00 -7.07
CA ALA A 24 2.29 8.02 -6.92
C ALA A 24 1.11 7.77 -7.86
N ALA A 25 -0.11 7.88 -7.33
CA ALA A 25 -1.34 7.82 -8.10
C ALA A 25 -1.71 9.23 -8.56
N VAL A 26 -1.77 9.43 -9.88
CA VAL A 26 -2.12 10.71 -10.50
C VAL A 26 -3.55 10.62 -11.02
N CYS A 27 -4.48 11.35 -10.39
CA CYS A 27 -5.88 11.42 -10.78
C CYS A 27 -6.19 12.71 -11.54
N LEU A 28 -6.78 12.61 -12.74
CA LEU A 28 -7.22 13.77 -13.52
C LEU A 28 -8.70 14.06 -13.25
N LEU A 29 -8.97 15.17 -12.57
CA LEU A 29 -10.31 15.61 -12.21
C LEU A 29 -10.91 16.52 -13.28
N GLU A 30 -11.96 16.04 -13.96
CA GLU A 30 -12.81 16.87 -14.84
C GLU A 30 -13.84 17.71 -14.06
N GLU A 31 -14.16 17.28 -12.84
CA GLU A 31 -15.15 17.91 -11.95
C GLU A 31 -14.55 18.06 -10.55
N GLU A 32 -14.93 19.10 -9.82
CA GLU A 32 -14.48 19.28 -8.44
C GLU A 32 -15.00 18.15 -7.53
N ARG A 33 -14.15 17.73 -6.60
CA ARG A 33 -14.43 16.72 -5.58
C ARG A 33 -14.16 17.34 -4.21
N ASP A 34 -15.00 16.98 -3.25
CA ASP A 34 -14.80 17.39 -1.86
C ASP A 34 -13.59 16.71 -1.23
N GLU A 35 -13.11 17.27 -0.13
CA GLU A 35 -11.93 16.79 0.58
C GLU A 35 -12.11 15.38 1.15
N GLU A 36 -13.32 15.04 1.58
CA GLU A 36 -13.64 13.70 2.11
C GLU A 36 -13.43 12.63 1.04
N TRP A 37 -13.88 12.88 -0.21
CA TRP A 37 -13.64 11.99 -1.34
C TRP A 37 -12.16 11.87 -1.69
N LEU A 38 -11.44 13.00 -1.76
CA LEU A 38 -10.01 13.01 -2.08
C LEU A 38 -9.20 12.23 -1.04
N GLN A 39 -9.53 12.40 0.25
CA GLN A 39 -8.89 11.66 1.32
C GLN A 39 -9.27 10.17 1.30
N ALA A 40 -10.52 9.84 0.99
CA ALA A 40 -10.98 8.46 0.89
C ALA A 40 -10.32 7.70 -0.27
N VAL A 41 -10.19 8.33 -1.43
CA VAL A 41 -9.49 7.75 -2.59
C VAL A 41 -7.99 7.57 -2.30
N ALA A 42 -7.35 8.56 -1.66
CA ALA A 42 -5.94 8.45 -1.29
C ALA A 42 -5.71 7.30 -0.30
N ARG A 43 -6.61 7.13 0.67
CA ARG A 43 -6.61 6.00 1.60
C ARG A 43 -6.84 4.67 0.90
N GLU A 44 -7.65 4.64 -0.15
CA GLU A 44 -7.94 3.40 -0.90
C GLU A 44 -6.78 2.97 -1.79
N PHE A 45 -6.06 3.91 -2.42
CA PHE A 45 -4.79 3.58 -3.09
C PHE A 45 -3.74 3.09 -2.11
N ASN A 46 -3.72 3.65 -0.89
CA ASN A 46 -2.83 3.23 0.20
C ASN A 46 -1.33 3.23 -0.16
N ILE A 47 -0.89 4.15 -1.03
CA ILE A 47 0.53 4.36 -1.38
C ILE A 47 1.04 5.66 -0.74
N SER A 48 2.31 6.01 -0.96
CA SER A 48 2.93 7.22 -0.42
C SER A 48 2.03 8.44 -0.64
N GLU A 49 1.70 8.73 -1.90
CA GLU A 49 0.87 9.87 -2.26
C GLU A 49 -0.10 9.57 -3.41
N THR A 50 -1.32 10.11 -3.27
CA THR A 50 -2.26 10.31 -4.37
C THR A 50 -2.35 11.79 -4.67
N CYS A 51 -2.15 12.18 -5.92
CA CYS A 51 -2.26 13.56 -6.34
C CYS A 51 -3.40 13.79 -7.34
N TYR A 52 -4.02 14.96 -7.23
CA TYR A 52 -5.21 15.32 -7.99
C TYR A 52 -4.94 16.54 -8.85
N LEU A 53 -5.15 16.39 -10.15
CA LEU A 53 -4.97 17.43 -11.16
C LEU A 53 -6.32 17.98 -11.59
N THR A 54 -6.49 19.31 -11.52
CA THR A 54 -7.62 20.01 -12.15
C THR A 54 -7.06 21.05 -13.11
N ARG A 55 -7.46 21.01 -14.38
CA ARG A 55 -6.99 21.98 -15.37
C ARG A 55 -7.58 23.36 -15.05
N LEU A 56 -6.73 24.39 -14.94
CA LEU A 56 -7.13 25.77 -14.64
C LEU A 56 -7.08 26.66 -15.88
N SER A 57 -6.01 26.57 -16.66
CA SER A 57 -5.87 27.34 -17.90
C SER A 57 -4.96 26.66 -18.92
N ASP A 58 -5.22 26.91 -20.20
CA ASP A 58 -4.42 26.47 -21.35
C ASP A 58 -3.81 27.67 -22.09
N HIS A 59 -3.44 28.73 -21.36
CA HIS A 59 -2.77 29.90 -21.95
C HIS A 59 -1.32 29.56 -22.37
N SER A 60 -0.42 30.54 -22.44
CA SER A 60 0.95 30.31 -22.92
C SER A 60 1.72 29.22 -22.15
N ILE A 61 1.44 29.09 -20.85
CA ILE A 61 1.91 27.98 -20.01
C ILE A 61 0.65 27.28 -19.46
N PRO A 62 0.48 25.97 -19.68
CA PRO A 62 -0.65 25.24 -19.13
C PRO A 62 -0.54 25.21 -17.60
N THR A 63 -1.63 25.59 -16.92
CA THR A 63 -1.70 25.67 -15.46
C THR A 63 -2.72 24.68 -14.92
N PHE A 64 -2.32 23.92 -13.91
CA PHE A 64 -3.18 22.97 -13.20
C PHE A 64 -3.24 23.31 -11.72
N ARG A 65 -4.37 23.06 -11.06
CA ARG A 65 -4.40 22.88 -9.61
C ARG A 65 -3.84 21.50 -9.31
N LEU A 66 -2.91 21.42 -8.36
CA LEU A 66 -2.33 20.16 -7.90
C LEU A 66 -2.45 20.08 -6.38
N ARG A 67 -3.07 19.01 -5.90
CA ARG A 67 -3.21 18.68 -4.48
C ARG A 67 -2.63 17.29 -4.23
N TRP A 68 -2.03 17.07 -3.06
CA TRP A 68 -1.43 15.79 -2.70
C TRP A 68 -1.98 15.31 -1.37
N PHE A 69 -2.36 14.05 -1.34
CA PHE A 69 -2.91 13.40 -0.16
C PHE A 69 -2.10 12.15 0.12
N THR A 70 -1.63 12.04 1.37
CA THR A 70 -1.25 10.74 1.94
C THR A 70 -2.53 9.97 2.28
N PRO A 71 -2.45 8.70 2.72
CA PRO A 71 -3.62 7.96 3.19
C PRO A 71 -4.36 8.60 4.38
N VAL A 72 -3.73 9.56 5.07
CA VAL A 72 -4.27 10.16 6.30
C VAL A 72 -4.51 11.68 6.24
N ALA A 73 -3.82 12.42 5.38
CA ALA A 73 -3.95 13.88 5.31
C ALA A 73 -3.53 14.48 3.96
N GLU A 74 -4.01 15.70 3.66
CA GLU A 74 -3.44 16.55 2.60
C GLU A 74 -2.08 17.13 3.04
N VAL A 75 -1.09 17.10 2.16
CA VAL A 75 0.23 17.70 2.37
C VAL A 75 0.42 18.93 1.50
N LYS A 76 1.22 19.89 1.98
CA LYS A 76 1.41 21.18 1.29
C LYS A 76 2.35 21.08 0.08
N LEU A 77 3.25 20.10 0.07
CA LEU A 77 4.28 19.96 -0.94
C LEU A 77 4.73 18.50 -1.05
N CYS A 78 4.84 17.97 -2.27
CA CYS A 78 5.39 16.64 -2.51
C CYS A 78 6.19 16.59 -3.82
N GLY A 79 7.46 16.17 -3.74
CA GLY A 79 8.37 16.14 -4.89
C GLY A 79 8.05 15.03 -5.90
N HIS A 80 8.03 13.78 -5.47
CA HIS A 80 7.88 12.63 -6.36
C HIS A 80 6.50 12.59 -7.03
N ALA A 81 5.42 12.95 -6.31
CA ALA A 81 4.08 12.99 -6.89
C ALA A 81 3.92 14.17 -7.89
N THR A 82 4.60 15.30 -7.67
CA THR A 82 4.67 16.37 -8.68
C THR A 82 5.42 15.91 -9.93
N LEU A 83 6.49 15.14 -9.75
CA LEU A 83 7.25 14.54 -10.85
C LEU A 83 6.36 13.56 -11.64
N ALA A 84 5.66 12.67 -10.95
CA ALA A 84 4.72 11.72 -11.53
C ALA A 84 3.59 12.44 -12.30
N ALA A 85 2.97 13.47 -11.70
CA ALA A 85 1.94 14.28 -12.35
C ALA A 85 2.44 14.97 -13.63
N SER A 86 3.66 15.51 -13.58
CA SER A 86 4.31 16.12 -14.73
C SER A 86 4.59 15.09 -15.82
N HIS A 87 5.08 13.89 -15.45
CA HIS A 87 5.31 12.80 -16.39
C HIS A 87 4.02 12.40 -17.08
N PHE A 88 2.95 12.20 -16.30
CA PHE A 88 1.63 11.87 -16.83
C PHE A 88 1.17 12.91 -17.85
N LEU A 89 1.28 14.21 -17.54
CA LEU A 89 0.88 15.28 -18.46
C LEU A 89 1.72 15.32 -19.75
N PHE A 90 3.05 15.16 -19.65
CA PHE A 90 3.95 15.19 -20.80
C PHE A 90 3.86 13.92 -21.66
N ALA A 91 3.96 12.73 -21.05
CA ALA A 91 4.03 11.45 -21.74
C ALA A 91 2.73 11.08 -22.46
N TYR A 92 1.58 11.45 -21.87
CA TYR A 92 0.27 11.20 -22.47
C TYR A 92 -0.19 12.32 -23.42
N GLY A 93 0.68 13.29 -23.72
CA GLY A 93 0.37 14.40 -24.64
C GLY A 93 -0.77 15.30 -24.17
N LEU A 94 -1.03 15.38 -22.86
CA LEU A 94 -2.09 16.19 -22.28
C LEU A 94 -1.74 17.69 -22.25
N VAL A 95 -0.47 18.01 -22.51
CA VAL A 95 0.05 19.36 -22.73
C VAL A 95 0.96 19.39 -23.95
N LYS A 96 1.03 20.55 -24.62
CA LYS A 96 1.93 20.78 -25.79
C LYS A 96 3.19 21.56 -25.42
N SER A 97 3.22 22.19 -24.25
CA SER A 97 4.34 22.96 -23.73
C SER A 97 5.39 22.04 -23.09
N ASP A 98 6.66 22.48 -23.06
CA ASP A 98 7.73 21.85 -22.28
C ASP A 98 7.73 22.30 -20.81
N ILE A 99 6.86 23.24 -20.44
CA ILE A 99 6.73 23.81 -19.10
C ILE A 99 5.29 23.69 -18.64
N ILE A 100 5.09 23.30 -17.40
CA ILE A 100 3.79 23.23 -16.71
C ILE A 100 3.89 24.04 -15.41
N GLU A 101 2.83 24.78 -15.09
CA GLU A 101 2.65 25.41 -13.79
C GLU A 101 1.60 24.67 -12.96
N PHE A 102 1.90 24.49 -11.68
CA PHE A 102 0.99 23.92 -10.70
C PHE A 102 0.63 24.96 -9.64
N SER A 103 -0.66 25.23 -9.45
CA SER A 103 -1.20 26.00 -8.35
C SER A 103 -1.47 25.08 -7.17
N THR A 104 -0.77 25.33 -6.06
CA THR A 104 -0.68 24.43 -4.89
C THR A 104 -0.80 25.24 -3.59
N LEU A 105 -0.94 24.56 -2.45
CA LEU A 105 -0.95 25.22 -1.13
C LEU A 105 0.37 25.91 -0.79
N SER A 106 1.47 25.47 -1.40
CA SER A 106 2.80 26.08 -1.26
C SER A 106 3.09 27.15 -2.33
N GLY A 107 2.07 27.59 -3.09
CA GLY A 107 2.21 28.55 -4.18
C GLY A 107 2.37 27.88 -5.55
N ILE A 108 2.92 28.62 -6.51
CA ILE A 108 3.14 28.11 -7.87
C ILE A 108 4.42 27.27 -7.91
N LEU A 109 4.30 26.03 -8.39
CA LEU A 109 5.44 25.17 -8.73
C LEU A 109 5.55 25.06 -10.25
N THR A 110 6.78 24.90 -10.75
CA THR A 110 7.04 24.72 -12.18
C THR A 110 7.71 23.37 -12.42
N ALA A 111 7.25 22.66 -13.44
CA ALA A 111 7.89 21.48 -13.96
C ALA A 111 8.28 21.68 -15.42
N LYS A 112 9.51 21.27 -15.76
CA LYS A 112 10.05 21.41 -17.11
C LYS A 112 10.47 20.06 -17.66
N ARG A 113 10.08 19.79 -18.91
CA ARG A 113 10.60 18.67 -19.71
C ARG A 113 11.98 19.03 -20.24
N VAL A 114 12.98 18.22 -19.90
CA VAL A 114 14.38 18.43 -20.30
C VAL A 114 14.86 17.23 -21.12
N PRO A 115 15.46 17.43 -22.31
CA PRO A 115 15.99 16.33 -23.10
C PRO A 115 17.00 15.48 -22.33
N ASN A 116 16.89 14.15 -22.40
CA ASN A 116 17.87 13.23 -21.85
C ASN A 116 18.81 12.74 -22.96
N THR A 117 19.90 13.47 -23.19
CA THR A 117 20.80 13.35 -24.34
C THR A 117 21.70 12.09 -24.36
N LYS A 118 21.40 11.05 -23.57
CA LYS A 118 22.31 9.89 -23.36
C LYS A 118 21.71 8.51 -23.62
N VAL A 119 20.50 8.39 -24.20
CA VAL A 119 19.93 7.08 -24.52
C VAL A 119 19.97 6.84 -26.02
N SER A 120 20.92 6.01 -26.44
CA SER A 120 20.94 5.38 -27.77
C SER A 120 20.54 3.92 -27.60
N ASP A 121 19.69 3.41 -28.48
CA ASP A 121 19.47 1.96 -28.57
C ASP A 121 20.76 1.26 -29.06
N GLN A 122 20.78 -0.06 -29.01
CA GLN A 122 21.92 -0.86 -29.49
C GLN A 122 22.21 -0.69 -31.00
N ASN A 123 21.29 -0.06 -31.74
CA ASN A 123 21.40 0.26 -33.16
C ASN A 123 21.81 1.73 -33.41
N GLY A 124 22.11 2.50 -32.35
CA GLY A 124 22.50 3.90 -32.44
C GLY A 124 21.35 4.88 -32.68
N ASN A 125 20.09 4.46 -32.59
CA ASN A 125 18.93 5.34 -32.66
C ASN A 125 18.72 6.04 -31.32
N ALA A 126 18.53 7.36 -31.35
CA ALA A 126 18.13 8.11 -30.17
C ALA A 126 16.73 7.65 -29.73
N LEU A 127 16.63 7.10 -28.51
CA LEU A 127 15.33 6.90 -27.87
C LEU A 127 14.93 8.26 -27.28
N GLU A 128 13.77 8.80 -27.68
CA GLU A 128 13.22 10.00 -27.06
C GLU A 128 12.95 9.71 -25.58
N SER A 129 13.91 10.06 -24.73
CA SER A 129 13.77 10.05 -23.28
C SER A 129 13.96 11.46 -22.75
N PHE A 130 13.21 11.81 -21.71
CA PHE A 130 13.27 13.11 -21.08
C PHE A 130 13.38 12.95 -19.56
N LEU A 131 13.97 13.96 -18.94
CA LEU A 131 13.90 14.18 -17.50
C LEU A 131 12.83 15.23 -17.22
N ILE A 132 12.25 15.15 -16.03
CA ILE A 132 11.41 16.21 -15.48
C ILE A 132 12.24 16.94 -14.46
N GLU A 133 12.42 18.24 -14.68
CA GLU A 133 13.05 19.16 -13.75
C GLU A 133 11.97 19.86 -12.92
N LEU A 134 12.07 19.73 -11.60
CA LEU A 134 11.27 20.45 -10.62
C LEU A 134 12.15 21.50 -9.94
N ASP A 135 11.58 22.66 -9.68
CA ASP A 135 12.28 23.77 -9.02
C ASP A 135 11.74 23.96 -7.59
N PHE A 136 12.59 23.71 -6.60
CA PHE A 136 12.26 23.79 -5.17
C PHE A 136 13.15 24.77 -4.41
N PRO A 137 12.68 25.35 -3.29
CA PRO A 137 13.55 26.14 -2.42
C PRO A 137 14.60 25.23 -1.75
N VAL A 138 15.79 25.76 -1.53
CA VAL A 138 16.78 25.14 -0.63
C VAL A 138 16.18 25.05 0.76
N VAL A 139 16.37 23.89 1.42
CA VAL A 139 16.07 23.73 2.84
C VAL A 139 17.37 23.91 3.62
N PRO A 140 17.51 25.00 4.41
CA PRO A 140 18.70 25.18 5.24
C PRO A 140 18.84 24.05 6.27
N VAL A 141 20.09 23.75 6.59
CA VAL A 141 20.46 22.77 7.61
C VAL A 141 21.35 23.45 8.64
N THR A 142 21.05 23.25 9.92
CA THR A 142 21.79 23.81 11.06
C THR A 142 22.35 22.69 11.93
N GLU A 143 23.43 22.98 12.65
CA GLU A 143 23.97 22.03 13.65
C GLU A 143 22.90 21.67 14.68
N TYR A 144 22.92 20.42 15.12
CA TYR A 144 22.02 19.92 16.14
C TYR A 144 22.71 19.94 17.52
N ASP A 145 22.10 20.60 18.50
CA ASP A 145 22.67 20.84 19.83
C ASP A 145 22.11 19.89 20.92
N GLY A 146 21.31 18.89 20.53
CA GLY A 146 20.67 17.91 21.41
C GLY A 146 21.63 16.84 21.96
N ALA A 147 22.66 17.23 22.70
CA ALA A 147 23.68 16.33 23.25
C ALA A 147 23.10 15.20 24.13
N GLY A 148 21.96 15.43 24.78
CA GLY A 148 21.25 14.44 25.59
C GLY A 148 20.48 13.38 24.79
N GLU A 149 20.31 13.58 23.49
CA GLU A 149 19.44 12.77 22.63
C GLU A 149 20.24 11.85 21.68
N LEU A 150 21.59 11.95 21.70
CA LEU A 150 22.48 11.15 20.87
C LEU A 150 22.32 9.64 21.08
N SER A 151 22.10 9.20 22.32
CA SER A 151 21.87 7.79 22.65
C SER A 151 20.57 7.28 22.04
N THR A 152 19.50 8.10 22.07
CA THR A 152 18.21 7.78 21.44
C THR A 152 18.35 7.69 19.92
N ILE A 153 19.03 8.67 19.29
CA ILE A 153 19.26 8.66 17.84
C ILE A 153 20.09 7.45 17.43
N SER A 154 21.17 7.14 18.14
CA SER A 154 21.99 5.96 17.85
C SER A 154 21.19 4.66 18.00
N LYS A 155 20.39 4.53 19.07
CA LYS A 155 19.50 3.36 19.26
C LYS A 155 18.47 3.24 18.13
N SER A 156 17.93 4.37 17.65
CA SER A 156 16.97 4.38 16.54
C SER A 156 17.54 3.85 15.22
N LEU A 157 18.86 3.90 15.06
CA LEU A 157 19.60 3.37 13.91
C LEU A 157 20.37 2.08 14.25
N ASN A 158 19.91 1.35 15.27
CA ASN A 158 20.52 0.08 15.74
C ASN A 158 22.04 0.18 16.01
N GLY A 159 22.48 1.29 16.59
CA GLY A 159 23.89 1.51 16.94
C GLY A 159 24.81 1.90 15.78
N ALA A 160 24.25 2.32 14.64
CA ALA A 160 25.04 2.82 13.51
C ALA A 160 26.02 3.93 13.95
N SER A 161 27.21 3.94 13.34
CA SER A 161 28.23 4.95 13.62
C SER A 161 27.81 6.29 13.01
N ILE A 162 27.67 7.33 13.85
CA ILE A 162 27.25 8.67 13.43
C ILE A 162 28.47 9.60 13.41
N THR A 163 28.62 10.36 12.33
CA THR A 163 29.71 11.34 12.13
C THR A 163 29.26 12.76 12.49
N GLU A 164 28.11 13.18 12.00
CA GLU A 164 27.53 14.51 12.26
C GLU A 164 26.02 14.38 12.42
N ILE A 165 25.43 15.28 13.19
CA ILE A 165 23.97 15.43 13.28
C ILE A 165 23.64 16.89 13.05
N HIS A 166 22.68 17.10 12.16
CA HIS A 166 22.13 18.38 11.82
C HIS A 166 20.60 18.32 11.88
N LYS A 167 19.96 19.46 11.67
CA LYS A 167 18.51 19.60 11.64
C LYS A 167 18.08 20.48 10.47
N THR A 168 17.00 20.10 9.80
CA THR A 168 16.37 20.94 8.79
C THR A 168 15.56 22.05 9.44
N THR A 169 15.47 23.24 8.83
CA THR A 169 14.76 24.39 9.44
C THR A 169 13.26 24.45 9.15
N THR A 170 12.73 23.55 8.31
CA THR A 170 11.32 23.58 7.87
C THR A 170 10.47 22.56 8.62
N GLU A 171 10.86 21.29 8.55
CA GLU A 171 10.14 20.16 9.17
C GLU A 171 10.87 19.65 10.42
N GLU A 172 11.97 20.32 10.80
CA GLU A 172 12.75 19.98 11.99
C GLU A 172 13.31 18.54 11.94
N ASP A 173 13.35 17.92 10.75
CA ASP A 173 13.89 16.58 10.49
C ASP A 173 15.37 16.52 10.87
N LEU A 174 15.77 15.41 11.47
CA LEU A 174 17.17 15.13 11.76
C LEU A 174 17.90 14.73 10.48
N LEU A 175 19.04 15.34 10.20
CA LEU A 175 19.96 14.93 9.15
C LEU A 175 21.19 14.31 9.80
N VAL A 176 21.29 12.99 9.74
CA VAL A 176 22.32 12.18 10.38
C VAL A 176 23.31 11.71 9.33
N VAL A 177 24.56 12.10 9.49
CA VAL A 177 25.64 11.80 8.55
C VAL A 177 26.38 10.57 9.04
N LEU A 178 26.50 9.57 8.18
CA LEU A 178 27.22 8.33 8.41
C LEU A 178 28.56 8.32 7.67
N PRO A 179 29.52 7.47 8.06
CA PRO A 179 30.87 7.47 7.48
C PRO A 179 30.93 7.25 5.97
N SER A 180 29.97 6.53 5.40
CA SER A 180 29.92 6.23 3.96
C SER A 180 28.51 5.87 3.47
N GLY A 181 28.33 5.80 2.16
CA GLY A 181 27.09 5.35 1.54
C GLY A 181 26.80 3.88 1.83
N GLU A 182 27.82 3.03 1.97
CA GLU A 182 27.65 1.65 2.43
C GLU A 182 27.07 1.61 3.85
N ALA A 183 27.54 2.47 4.74
CA ALA A 183 26.97 2.58 6.09
C ALA A 183 25.49 2.97 6.06
N VAL A 184 25.06 3.81 5.10
CA VAL A 184 23.64 4.15 4.89
C VAL A 184 22.81 2.93 4.48
N VAL A 185 23.35 2.14 3.56
CA VAL A 185 22.71 0.90 3.08
C VAL A 185 22.59 -0.12 4.20
N GLU A 186 23.59 -0.24 5.07
CA GLU A 186 23.63 -1.25 6.13
C GLU A 186 22.76 -0.93 7.37
N VAL A 187 22.17 0.27 7.46
CA VAL A 187 21.32 0.64 8.61
C VAL A 187 20.08 -0.25 8.71
N GLU A 188 19.84 -0.79 9.91
CA GLU A 188 18.60 -1.46 10.30
C GLU A 188 17.78 -0.53 11.22
N PRO A 189 16.78 0.22 10.69
CA PRO A 189 16.06 1.21 11.48
C PRO A 189 15.17 0.55 12.55
N GLN A 190 15.12 1.16 13.74
CA GLN A 190 14.22 0.79 14.84
C GLN A 190 13.04 1.77 14.86
N PHE A 191 11.99 1.50 14.08
CA PHE A 191 10.90 2.47 13.83
C PHE A 191 10.21 2.97 15.10
N ASP A 192 10.02 2.12 16.11
CA ASP A 192 9.44 2.52 17.40
C ASP A 192 10.32 3.51 18.17
N GLU A 193 11.65 3.43 17.99
CA GLU A 193 12.60 4.37 18.57
C GLU A 193 12.69 5.65 17.73
N ILE A 194 12.57 5.55 16.40
CA ILE A 194 12.50 6.71 15.50
C ILE A 194 11.27 7.57 15.82
N GLN A 195 10.13 6.97 16.16
CA GLN A 195 8.95 7.71 16.62
C GLN A 195 9.22 8.57 17.87
N LYS A 196 10.18 8.17 18.71
CA LYS A 196 10.56 8.87 19.95
C LYS A 196 11.60 9.97 19.71
N CYS A 197 12.28 9.97 18.56
CA CYS A 197 13.25 11.01 18.20
C CYS A 197 12.57 12.38 17.99
N PRO A 198 13.27 13.51 18.16
CA PRO A 198 12.73 14.82 17.81
C PRO A 198 12.58 14.99 16.29
N GLY A 199 11.81 15.99 15.85
CA GLY A 199 11.59 16.30 14.43
C GLY A 199 10.48 15.48 13.75
N GLY A 200 10.25 15.71 12.46
CA GLY A 200 9.29 14.95 11.64
C GLY A 200 9.77 13.54 11.28
N GLY A 201 11.05 13.39 10.99
CA GLY A 201 11.71 12.13 10.67
C GLY A 201 13.25 12.21 10.73
N ILE A 202 13.90 11.14 10.25
CA ILE A 202 15.36 11.02 10.21
C ILE A 202 15.81 10.77 8.77
N ILE A 203 16.56 11.72 8.21
CA ILE A 203 17.33 11.60 6.97
C ILE A 203 18.71 11.06 7.34
N ILE A 204 19.08 9.89 6.84
CA ILE A 204 20.47 9.42 6.93
C ILE A 204 21.19 9.66 5.60
N THR A 205 22.46 10.03 5.63
CA THR A 205 23.26 10.23 4.41
C THR A 205 24.73 9.90 4.60
N GLY A 206 25.41 9.53 3.53
CA GLY A 206 26.83 9.18 3.52
C GLY A 206 27.41 9.35 2.13
N ARG A 207 28.72 9.59 2.04
CA ARG A 207 29.40 9.83 0.76
C ARG A 207 29.31 8.59 -0.12
N GLY A 208 29.02 8.77 -1.40
CA GLY A 208 28.94 7.67 -2.35
C GLY A 208 30.26 6.89 -2.42
N PRO A 209 30.22 5.58 -2.70
CA PRO A 209 31.42 4.77 -2.84
C PRO A 209 32.40 5.38 -3.86
N GLU A 210 33.70 5.25 -3.62
CA GLU A 210 34.71 5.72 -4.56
C GLU A 210 34.58 4.99 -5.91
N GLY A 211 34.57 5.73 -7.02
CA GLY A 211 34.37 5.15 -8.36
C GLY A 211 32.91 4.86 -8.72
N SER A 212 31.96 5.00 -7.78
CA SER A 212 30.53 4.97 -8.11
C SER A 212 30.12 6.23 -8.88
N ARG A 213 29.05 6.12 -9.69
CA ARG A 213 28.46 7.27 -10.40
C ARG A 213 27.72 8.25 -9.47
N PHE A 214 27.48 7.85 -8.23
CA PHE A 214 26.69 8.58 -7.26
C PHE A 214 27.61 9.32 -6.28
N ASP A 215 27.23 10.56 -5.98
CA ASP A 215 27.99 11.44 -5.09
C ASP A 215 27.72 11.18 -3.61
N PHE A 216 26.48 10.83 -3.28
CA PHE A 216 26.06 10.48 -1.93
C PHE A 216 24.85 9.56 -1.96
N PHE A 217 24.72 8.78 -0.89
CA PHE A 217 23.56 7.94 -0.63
C PHE A 217 22.71 8.57 0.47
N SER A 218 21.42 8.28 0.45
CA SER A 218 20.45 8.71 1.47
C SER A 218 19.40 7.64 1.77
N ARG A 219 18.75 7.73 2.93
CA ARG A 219 17.46 7.09 3.25
C ARG A 219 16.66 8.04 4.14
N PHE A 220 15.33 7.93 4.15
CA PHE A 220 14.46 8.78 4.95
C PHE A 220 13.42 7.97 5.71
N PHE A 221 13.42 8.09 7.04
CA PHE A 221 12.50 7.39 7.94
C PHE A 221 11.53 8.38 8.58
N CYS A 222 10.23 8.18 8.39
CA CYS A 222 9.20 9.13 8.82
C CYS A 222 7.95 8.47 9.44
N PRO A 223 8.09 7.52 10.39
CA PRO A 223 6.97 6.75 10.93
C PRO A 223 5.85 7.61 11.55
N LYS A 224 6.18 8.84 11.99
CA LYS A 224 5.20 9.82 12.49
C LYS A 224 4.18 10.28 11.44
N LEU A 225 4.51 10.13 10.17
CA LEU A 225 3.66 10.46 9.03
C LEU A 225 2.86 9.24 8.52
N GLY A 226 2.92 8.11 9.23
CA GLY A 226 2.24 6.87 8.85
C GLY A 226 3.00 6.00 7.85
N ILE A 227 4.23 6.37 7.49
CA ILE A 227 5.10 5.62 6.58
C ILE A 227 6.44 5.39 7.28
N ASN A 228 6.87 4.14 7.44
CA ASN A 228 8.12 3.82 8.14
C ASN A 228 9.36 4.36 7.40
N GLU A 229 9.45 4.11 6.10
CA GLU A 229 10.52 4.58 5.23
C GLU A 229 9.94 5.10 3.91
N ASP A 230 10.27 6.35 3.55
CA ASP A 230 9.90 6.92 2.25
C ASP A 230 10.84 6.36 1.16
N PRO A 231 10.31 5.78 0.06
CA PRO A 231 11.14 5.24 -1.01
C PRO A 231 12.09 6.26 -1.62
N VAL A 232 11.60 7.47 -1.94
CA VAL A 232 12.38 8.56 -2.54
C VAL A 232 11.79 9.91 -2.14
N CYS A 233 12.49 10.62 -1.25
CA CYS A 233 12.01 11.87 -0.66
C CYS A 233 12.64 13.08 -1.35
N GLY A 234 11.90 13.77 -2.22
CA GLY A 234 12.40 14.96 -2.92
C GLY A 234 12.71 16.14 -1.99
N SER A 235 11.91 16.35 -0.94
CA SER A 235 12.11 17.43 0.04
C SER A 235 13.40 17.23 0.85
N ALA A 236 13.72 16.00 1.25
CA ALA A 236 14.99 15.68 1.91
C ALA A 236 16.19 16.09 1.05
N HIS A 237 16.09 15.93 -0.28
CA HIS A 237 17.15 16.32 -1.21
C HIS A 237 17.32 17.84 -1.37
N CYS A 238 16.31 18.64 -1.01
CA CYS A 238 16.44 20.09 -0.93
C CYS A 238 17.35 20.53 0.24
N ALA A 239 17.46 19.71 1.29
CA ALA A 239 18.41 19.88 2.38
C ALA A 239 19.79 19.27 2.03
N LEU A 240 19.80 18.05 1.50
CA LEU A 240 21.03 17.32 1.18
C LEU A 240 21.87 18.02 0.11
N ALA A 241 21.26 18.69 -0.87
CA ALA A 241 21.99 19.43 -1.90
C ALA A 241 22.89 20.53 -1.28
N SER A 242 22.37 21.29 -0.33
CA SER A 242 23.12 22.35 0.37
C SER A 242 24.21 21.76 1.27
N TYR A 243 23.90 20.70 2.01
CA TYR A 243 24.88 20.00 2.85
C TYR A 243 26.06 19.46 2.02
N TRP A 244 25.77 18.68 0.97
CA TRP A 244 26.80 18.06 0.14
C TRP A 244 27.56 19.05 -0.76
N SER A 245 26.96 20.20 -1.12
CA SER A 245 27.70 21.28 -1.80
C SER A 245 28.86 21.78 -0.96
N LYS A 246 28.62 22.06 0.32
CA LYS A 246 29.66 22.52 1.24
C LYS A 246 30.74 21.46 1.47
N LYS A 247 30.36 20.17 1.49
CA LYS A 247 31.30 19.05 1.74
C LYS A 247 32.10 18.64 0.50
N LEU A 248 31.53 18.72 -0.69
CA LEU A 248 32.16 18.26 -1.95
C LEU A 248 32.67 19.40 -2.84
N GLY A 249 32.31 20.66 -2.56
CA GLY A 249 32.75 21.83 -3.32
C GLY A 249 32.17 21.90 -4.73
N LYS A 250 30.94 21.42 -4.95
CA LYS A 250 30.26 21.41 -6.25
C LYS A 250 28.75 21.59 -6.11
N CYS A 251 28.06 21.96 -7.18
CA CYS A 251 26.62 22.21 -7.18
C CYS A 251 25.77 21.15 -7.90
N ASP A 252 26.38 20.31 -8.73
CA ASP A 252 25.68 19.26 -9.47
C ASP A 252 25.95 17.89 -8.83
N PHE A 253 24.88 17.15 -8.54
CA PHE A 253 24.96 15.84 -7.88
C PHE A 253 24.11 14.78 -8.58
N ILE A 254 24.58 13.54 -8.51
CA ILE A 254 23.77 12.35 -8.73
C ILE A 254 23.62 11.65 -7.37
N ALA A 255 22.43 11.73 -6.79
CA ALA A 255 22.09 11.13 -5.51
C ALA A 255 21.41 9.77 -5.70
N TYR A 256 21.66 8.85 -4.77
CA TYR A 256 20.98 7.55 -4.69
C TYR A 256 20.27 7.41 -3.35
N GLN A 257 18.94 7.36 -3.35
CA GLN A 257 18.19 7.02 -2.13
C GLN A 257 18.10 5.50 -2.04
N ALA A 258 18.80 4.91 -1.08
CA ALA A 258 19.02 3.48 -0.92
C ALA A 258 17.91 2.79 -0.12
N SER A 259 16.65 3.16 -0.36
CA SER A 259 15.49 2.45 0.17
C SER A 259 15.34 1.07 -0.52
N PRO A 260 14.43 0.20 -0.06
CA PRO A 260 14.18 -1.10 -0.70
C PRO A 260 13.78 -0.97 -2.18
N ARG A 261 13.00 0.07 -2.53
CA ARG A 261 12.62 0.38 -3.92
C ARG A 261 13.72 1.13 -4.68
N SER A 262 14.60 1.81 -3.97
CA SER A 262 15.69 2.65 -4.48
C SER A 262 15.24 3.81 -5.38
N GLY A 263 16.07 4.84 -5.54
CA GLY A 263 15.78 5.90 -6.52
C GLY A 263 16.99 6.76 -6.83
N VAL A 264 16.96 7.41 -8.00
CA VAL A 264 18.05 8.24 -8.51
C VAL A 264 17.55 9.66 -8.75
N LEU A 265 18.28 10.64 -8.21
CA LEU A 265 17.96 12.05 -8.35
C LEU A 265 19.17 12.80 -8.89
N ASN A 266 18.95 13.58 -9.95
CA ASN A 266 19.94 14.51 -10.48
C ASN A 266 19.64 15.90 -9.90
N LEU A 267 20.55 16.44 -9.11
CA LEU A 267 20.36 17.68 -8.37
C LEU A 267 21.26 18.77 -8.94
N HIS A 268 20.73 19.99 -9.02
CA HIS A 268 21.53 21.20 -9.23
C HIS A 268 21.19 22.23 -8.15
N LEU A 269 22.19 22.65 -7.37
CA LEU A 269 22.05 23.71 -6.38
C LEU A 269 22.37 25.07 -7.02
N ASP A 270 21.36 25.93 -7.14
CA ASP A 270 21.53 27.33 -7.47
C ASP A 270 21.67 28.13 -6.16
N GLU A 271 22.89 28.22 -5.66
CA GLU A 271 23.22 28.92 -4.42
C GLU A 271 22.84 30.41 -4.46
N LYS A 272 22.89 31.04 -5.64
CA LYS A 272 22.64 32.48 -5.79
C LYS A 272 21.17 32.81 -5.56
N ASN A 273 20.29 31.94 -6.05
CA ASN A 273 18.85 32.13 -5.96
C ASN A 273 18.21 31.32 -4.81
N GLY A 274 19.00 30.52 -4.08
CA GLY A 274 18.51 29.68 -3.00
C GLY A 274 17.54 28.58 -3.49
N ARG A 275 17.83 27.99 -4.66
CA ARG A 275 16.98 26.99 -5.31
C ARG A 275 17.72 25.67 -5.51
N VAL A 276 16.97 24.58 -5.50
CA VAL A 276 17.43 23.24 -5.89
C VAL A 276 16.57 22.78 -7.06
N LEU A 277 17.22 22.46 -8.17
CA LEU A 277 16.57 21.83 -9.31
C LEU A 277 16.70 20.31 -9.15
N LEU A 278 15.56 19.64 -8.99
CA LEU A 278 15.48 18.19 -8.86
C LEU A 278 15.04 17.60 -10.19
N ARG A 279 15.89 16.75 -10.78
CA ARG A 279 15.59 16.07 -12.05
C ARG A 279 15.47 14.57 -11.84
N GLY A 280 14.42 13.98 -12.43
CA GLY A 280 14.19 12.54 -12.37
C GLY A 280 13.40 12.04 -13.57
N LYS A 281 13.33 10.71 -13.67
CA LYS A 281 12.45 9.99 -14.60
C LYS A 281 11.21 9.49 -13.85
N ALA A 282 10.19 9.07 -14.58
CA ALA A 282 9.12 8.26 -14.04
C ALA A 282 8.68 7.21 -15.05
N VAL A 283 8.03 6.15 -14.57
CA VAL A 283 7.48 5.06 -15.37
C VAL A 283 6.03 4.83 -14.98
N ALA A 284 5.14 4.73 -15.96
CA ALA A 284 3.75 4.34 -15.71
C ALA A 284 3.67 2.83 -15.47
N VAL A 285 3.03 2.43 -14.37
CA VAL A 285 2.90 1.03 -13.95
C VAL A 285 1.48 0.52 -14.16
N MET A 286 0.49 1.36 -13.90
CA MET A 286 -0.93 1.05 -14.07
C MET A 286 -1.69 2.27 -14.57
N GLU A 287 -2.73 2.05 -15.38
CA GLU A 287 -3.68 3.08 -15.76
C GLU A 287 -5.10 2.58 -15.64
N GLY A 288 -6.05 3.47 -15.35
CA GLY A 288 -7.41 3.04 -15.11
C GLY A 288 -8.39 4.15 -14.80
N SER A 289 -9.49 3.78 -14.14
CA SER A 289 -10.53 4.70 -13.71
C SER A 289 -11.12 4.31 -12.36
N LEU A 290 -11.44 5.34 -11.56
CA LEU A 290 -12.22 5.25 -10.33
C LEU A 290 -13.70 5.14 -10.69
N LEU A 291 -14.39 4.16 -10.09
CA LEU A 291 -15.77 3.78 -10.43
C LEU A 291 -16.81 4.30 -9.44
N VAL A 292 -16.38 4.78 -8.27
CA VAL A 292 -17.25 5.16 -7.15
C VAL A 292 -17.23 6.66 -6.89
N ASP A 293 -18.37 7.17 -6.41
CA ASP A 293 -18.51 8.52 -5.88
C ASP A 293 -18.55 8.47 -4.34
N ALA A 294 -18.13 9.53 -3.64
CA ALA A 294 -18.02 9.56 -2.17
C ALA A 294 -19.32 9.21 -1.45
N PHE A 295 -20.44 9.53 -2.09
CA PHE A 295 -21.78 9.41 -1.53
C PHE A 295 -22.37 7.99 -1.60
N THR A 296 -21.63 7.01 -2.08
CA THR A 296 -22.01 5.62 -1.82
C THR A 296 -21.53 5.28 -0.41
N ASP A 297 -22.45 5.19 0.57
CA ASP A 297 -22.22 4.88 1.99
C ASP A 297 -21.39 3.59 2.27
N SER A 298 -20.97 2.87 1.23
CA SER A 298 -20.29 1.58 1.24
C SER A 298 -18.94 1.51 0.50
N ALA A 299 -18.58 2.49 -0.35
CA ALA A 299 -17.44 2.32 -1.28
C ALA A 299 -16.06 2.22 -0.60
N PHE A 300 -15.91 2.73 0.62
CA PHE A 300 -14.65 2.71 1.36
C PHE A 300 -14.77 1.95 2.69
N LYS A 301 -15.77 1.05 2.78
CA LYS A 301 -15.96 0.10 3.88
C LYS A 301 -15.44 -1.28 3.51
N GLY A 302 -15.43 -2.21 4.46
CA GLY A 302 -14.99 -3.58 4.22
C GLY A 302 -13.47 -3.75 4.14
N ASN A 303 -13.01 -4.89 3.61
CA ASN A 303 -11.60 -5.23 3.48
C ASN A 303 -11.16 -5.07 2.02
N PRO A 304 -10.24 -4.15 1.70
CA PRO A 304 -9.82 -3.91 0.32
C PRO A 304 -8.97 -5.06 -0.23
N ALA A 305 -9.17 -5.40 -1.49
CA ALA A 305 -8.38 -6.40 -2.20
C ALA A 305 -8.24 -6.04 -3.68
N ALA A 306 -7.04 -6.25 -4.23
CA ALA A 306 -6.82 -6.23 -5.67
C ALA A 306 -7.17 -7.60 -6.28
N VAL A 307 -7.75 -7.61 -7.48
CA VAL A 307 -8.01 -8.82 -8.26
C VAL A 307 -7.42 -8.64 -9.65
N CYS A 308 -6.44 -9.47 -9.97
CA CYS A 308 -5.76 -9.50 -11.26
C CYS A 308 -6.16 -10.75 -12.03
N LEU A 309 -6.75 -10.57 -13.21
CA LEU A 309 -6.94 -11.66 -14.17
C LEU A 309 -5.68 -11.76 -15.02
N LEU A 310 -5.07 -12.94 -15.03
CA LEU A 310 -3.87 -13.24 -15.81
C LEU A 310 -4.24 -14.16 -16.97
N GLU A 311 -3.69 -13.87 -18.15
CA GLU A 311 -3.82 -14.74 -19.33
C GLU A 311 -3.09 -16.07 -19.11
N GLU A 312 -1.93 -16.01 -18.43
CA GLU A 312 -1.11 -17.15 -18.07
C GLU A 312 -0.54 -17.01 -16.64
N GLU A 313 -0.01 -18.11 -16.11
CA GLU A 313 0.62 -18.08 -14.80
C GLU A 313 1.94 -17.31 -14.83
N ARG A 314 2.17 -16.52 -13.78
CA ARG A 314 3.42 -15.80 -13.55
C ARG A 314 4.14 -16.40 -12.35
N ASP A 315 5.46 -16.25 -12.33
CA ASP A 315 6.29 -16.68 -11.21
C ASP A 315 5.99 -15.87 -9.93
N ASP A 316 6.43 -16.41 -8.80
CA ASP A 316 6.16 -15.82 -7.49
C ASP A 316 6.84 -14.45 -7.34
N GLU A 317 8.02 -14.24 -7.93
CA GLU A 317 8.73 -12.96 -7.82
C GLU A 317 7.90 -11.83 -8.45
N TRP A 318 7.34 -12.08 -9.63
CA TRP A 318 6.47 -11.15 -10.34
C TRP A 318 5.17 -10.89 -9.58
N LEU A 319 4.50 -11.94 -9.09
CA LEU A 319 3.27 -11.80 -8.32
C LEU A 319 3.51 -11.06 -7.01
N GLN A 320 4.67 -11.25 -6.38
CA GLN A 320 5.03 -10.52 -5.18
C GLN A 320 5.32 -9.05 -5.50
N ALA A 321 6.06 -8.75 -6.57
CA ALA A 321 6.35 -7.36 -6.99
C ALA A 321 5.07 -6.56 -7.24
N VAL A 322 4.12 -7.14 -7.99
CA VAL A 322 2.82 -6.51 -8.26
C VAL A 322 1.99 -6.36 -6.98
N ALA A 323 2.00 -7.35 -6.08
CA ALA A 323 1.28 -7.25 -4.82
C ALA A 323 1.85 -6.16 -3.89
N ARG A 324 3.18 -5.97 -3.88
CA ARG A 324 3.84 -4.85 -3.18
C ARG A 324 3.42 -3.51 -3.79
N GLU A 325 3.29 -3.45 -5.11
CA GLU A 325 2.89 -2.24 -5.83
C GLU A 325 1.48 -1.78 -5.48
N PHE A 326 0.53 -2.71 -5.34
CA PHE A 326 -0.82 -2.37 -4.88
C PHE A 326 -0.86 -1.88 -3.42
N ASN A 327 0.10 -2.32 -2.60
CA ASN A 327 0.17 -2.02 -1.16
C ASN A 327 -1.17 -2.23 -0.41
N LEU A 328 -1.92 -3.27 -0.78
CA LEU A 328 -3.18 -3.64 -0.16
C LEU A 328 -2.99 -4.81 0.83
N PRO A 329 -3.91 -5.01 1.79
CA PRO A 329 -3.89 -6.18 2.67
C PRO A 329 -3.82 -7.51 1.91
N LEU A 330 -4.38 -7.55 0.69
CA LEU A 330 -4.37 -8.71 -0.18
C LEU A 330 -4.39 -8.35 -1.67
N THR A 331 -3.62 -9.10 -2.46
CA THR A 331 -3.75 -9.16 -3.92
C THR A 331 -4.08 -10.58 -4.36
N CYS A 332 -5.09 -10.72 -5.22
CA CYS A 332 -5.59 -11.98 -5.75
C CYS A 332 -5.22 -12.12 -7.22
N TYR A 333 -4.71 -13.28 -7.62
CA TYR A 333 -4.40 -13.59 -9.01
C TYR A 333 -5.26 -14.75 -9.51
N LEU A 334 -5.93 -14.53 -10.64
CA LEU A 334 -6.80 -15.48 -11.30
C LEU A 334 -6.19 -15.94 -12.62
N THR A 335 -6.00 -17.24 -12.79
CA THR A 335 -5.67 -17.85 -14.09
C THR A 335 -6.74 -18.87 -14.43
N ARG A 336 -7.29 -18.80 -15.64
CA ARG A 336 -8.38 -19.70 -16.07
C ARG A 336 -7.83 -21.12 -16.29
N LEU A 337 -8.49 -22.14 -15.75
CA LEU A 337 -8.02 -23.55 -15.85
C LEU A 337 -8.78 -24.39 -16.88
N SER A 338 -10.09 -24.17 -17.06
CA SER A 338 -10.88 -24.95 -18.02
C SER A 338 -12.01 -24.14 -18.66
N ASP A 339 -12.38 -24.55 -19.87
CA ASP A 339 -13.29 -23.80 -20.76
C ASP A 339 -14.44 -24.62 -21.35
N SER A 340 -14.74 -25.79 -20.77
CA SER A 340 -15.87 -26.58 -21.28
C SER A 340 -17.19 -25.90 -20.91
N ALA A 341 -18.06 -25.67 -21.89
CA ALA A 341 -19.38 -25.08 -21.68
C ALA A 341 -20.31 -25.94 -20.79
N GLU A 342 -19.91 -27.19 -20.51
CA GLU A 342 -20.65 -28.18 -19.73
C GLU A 342 -20.10 -28.35 -18.30
N SER A 343 -18.99 -27.71 -17.94
CA SER A 343 -18.38 -27.79 -16.61
C SER A 343 -18.54 -26.51 -15.81
N ILE A 344 -18.50 -26.63 -14.48
CA ILE A 344 -18.41 -25.46 -13.59
C ILE A 344 -17.14 -24.67 -13.97
N PRO A 345 -17.23 -23.35 -14.22
CA PRO A 345 -16.05 -22.54 -14.51
C PRO A 345 -15.02 -22.66 -13.40
N SER A 346 -13.78 -22.97 -13.77
CA SER A 346 -12.70 -23.23 -12.82
C SER A 346 -11.48 -22.33 -13.07
N PHE A 347 -10.96 -21.75 -11.99
CA PHE A 347 -9.82 -20.84 -11.99
C PHE A 347 -8.80 -21.27 -10.96
N ARG A 348 -7.51 -21.08 -11.24
CA ARG A 348 -6.49 -21.04 -10.21
C ARG A 348 -6.59 -19.69 -9.52
N LEU A 349 -6.65 -19.70 -8.19
CA LEU A 349 -6.70 -18.49 -7.37
C LEU A 349 -5.55 -18.52 -6.37
N ARG A 350 -4.66 -17.53 -6.48
CA ARG A 350 -3.52 -17.33 -5.58
C ARG A 350 -3.68 -16.01 -4.85
N TRP A 351 -3.21 -15.93 -3.60
CA TRP A 351 -3.28 -14.72 -2.79
C TRP A 351 -1.94 -14.37 -2.19
N PHE A 352 -1.58 -13.10 -2.26
CA PHE A 352 -0.35 -12.57 -1.65
C PHE A 352 -0.70 -11.43 -0.70
N THR A 353 -0.02 -11.40 0.43
CA THR A 353 -0.25 -10.41 1.50
C THR A 353 1.08 -9.83 2.00
N PRO A 354 1.12 -8.55 2.42
CA PRO A 354 2.29 -7.87 3.02
C PRO A 354 2.94 -8.49 4.25
N VAL A 355 2.50 -9.66 4.74
CA VAL A 355 2.92 -10.20 6.05
C VAL A 355 4.44 -10.29 6.14
N VAL A 356 4.96 -9.59 7.15
CA VAL A 356 6.35 -9.66 7.62
C VAL A 356 6.59 -11.08 8.13
N GLU A 357 7.51 -11.83 7.53
CA GLU A 357 8.09 -12.99 8.20
C GLU A 357 8.73 -12.53 9.51
N VAL A 358 8.06 -12.78 10.63
CA VAL A 358 8.69 -12.74 11.93
C VAL A 358 9.65 -13.93 12.02
N GLY A 359 10.93 -13.65 11.77
CA GLY A 359 12.04 -14.52 12.17
C GLY A 359 12.63 -15.41 11.08
N ILE A 360 13.54 -14.85 10.27
CA ILE A 360 14.73 -15.59 9.83
C ILE A 360 15.96 -14.94 10.48
N GLU A 361 16.14 -15.20 11.78
CA GLU A 361 17.50 -15.20 12.35
C GLU A 361 18.20 -16.44 11.78
N GLY A 362 18.99 -16.27 10.71
CA GLY A 362 19.92 -17.33 10.31
C GLY A 362 20.28 -17.42 8.83
N LEU A 363 20.90 -16.39 8.25
CA LEU A 363 21.87 -16.56 7.15
C LEU A 363 22.72 -15.29 6.94
N MET A 364 23.38 -14.86 8.01
CA MET A 364 24.38 -13.79 7.98
C MET A 364 25.69 -14.31 7.38
N ARG A 365 25.94 -14.09 6.08
CA ARG A 365 27.31 -14.09 5.53
C ARG A 365 27.82 -12.64 5.45
N PRO A 366 29.06 -12.36 5.90
CA PRO A 366 29.68 -11.04 5.71
C PRO A 366 29.76 -10.69 4.22
N LEU A 367 29.38 -9.47 3.84
CA LEU A 367 29.44 -8.92 2.46
C LEU A 367 30.89 -8.60 2.01
N LEU A 368 31.89 -9.19 2.65
CA LEU A 368 33.31 -8.94 2.37
C LEU A 368 33.69 -9.59 1.02
N GLY A 369 34.04 -8.76 0.02
CA GLY A 369 34.55 -9.19 -1.29
C GLY A 369 33.57 -9.14 -2.47
N LEU A 370 32.35 -8.64 -2.30
CA LEU A 370 31.41 -8.38 -3.40
C LEU A 370 31.68 -7.01 -4.03
N SER A 371 31.42 -6.87 -5.34
CA SER A 371 31.41 -5.56 -6.01
C SER A 371 30.28 -4.67 -5.47
N ASP A 372 30.43 -3.35 -5.58
CA ASP A 372 29.45 -2.39 -5.06
C ASP A 372 28.06 -2.58 -5.68
N GLU A 373 28.02 -2.92 -6.97
CA GLU A 373 26.78 -3.24 -7.69
C GLU A 373 26.12 -4.53 -7.16
N ALA A 374 26.92 -5.54 -6.80
CA ALA A 374 26.40 -6.76 -6.18
C ALA A 374 25.90 -6.53 -4.75
N ARG A 375 26.53 -5.62 -3.98
CA ARG A 375 26.06 -5.22 -2.64
C ARG A 375 24.74 -4.44 -2.70
N LEU A 376 24.61 -3.51 -3.64
CA LEU A 376 23.38 -2.78 -3.93
C LEU A 376 22.23 -3.73 -4.30
N ARG A 377 22.51 -4.72 -5.17
CA ARG A 377 21.55 -5.79 -5.53
C ARG A 377 21.16 -6.64 -4.31
N LEU A 378 22.12 -7.04 -3.48
CA LEU A 378 21.85 -7.85 -2.28
C LEU A 378 21.06 -7.09 -1.21
N HIS A 379 21.27 -5.78 -1.05
CA HIS A 379 20.47 -4.95 -0.14
C HIS A 379 19.02 -4.81 -0.62
N ALA A 380 18.80 -4.57 -1.92
CA ALA A 380 17.46 -4.53 -2.51
C ALA A 380 16.71 -5.86 -2.28
N LEU A 381 17.42 -7.00 -2.37
CA LEU A 381 16.86 -8.34 -2.11
C LEU A 381 16.66 -8.65 -0.61
N ARG A 382 17.51 -8.12 0.29
CA ARG A 382 17.43 -8.34 1.74
C ARG A 382 16.35 -7.52 2.42
N SER A 383 16.03 -6.36 1.86
CA SER A 383 15.04 -5.42 2.40
C SER A 383 13.61 -5.67 1.90
N SER A 384 13.44 -6.54 0.90
CA SER A 384 12.15 -7.13 0.55
C SER A 384 11.90 -8.36 1.41
N SER A 385 11.04 -8.24 2.43
CA SER A 385 10.36 -9.43 2.93
C SER A 385 9.63 -10.10 1.75
N ASN A 386 9.84 -11.40 1.55
CA ASN A 386 9.13 -12.14 0.52
C ASN A 386 7.66 -12.21 0.94
N LEU A 387 6.74 -11.71 0.10
CA LEU A 387 5.32 -11.86 0.40
C LEU A 387 4.99 -13.34 0.33
N THR A 388 4.31 -13.86 1.33
CA THR A 388 3.96 -15.29 1.37
C THR A 388 2.64 -15.52 0.66
N GLU A 389 2.58 -16.57 -0.18
CA GLU A 389 1.31 -17.05 -0.69
C GLU A 389 0.43 -17.57 0.46
N VAL A 390 -0.77 -17.02 0.59
CA VAL A 390 -1.69 -17.38 1.66
C VAL A 390 -2.41 -18.68 1.29
N LYS A 391 -2.47 -19.61 2.24
CA LYS A 391 -3.16 -20.90 2.02
C LYS A 391 -4.66 -20.75 1.74
N LEU A 392 -5.32 -19.79 2.38
CA LEU A 392 -6.77 -19.58 2.29
C LEU A 392 -7.13 -18.14 2.63
N CYS A 393 -7.94 -17.49 1.79
CA CYS A 393 -8.46 -16.15 2.09
C CYS A 393 -9.91 -15.95 1.65
N GLY A 394 -10.82 -15.70 2.61
CA GLY A 394 -12.24 -15.52 2.33
C GLY A 394 -12.58 -14.22 1.60
N HIS A 395 -12.05 -13.08 2.03
CA HIS A 395 -12.38 -11.79 1.41
C HIS A 395 -11.79 -11.69 -0.02
N GLY A 396 -10.59 -12.22 -0.25
CA GLY A 396 -10.00 -12.30 -1.59
C GLY A 396 -10.80 -13.20 -2.53
N THR A 397 -11.25 -14.37 -2.04
CA THR A 397 -12.15 -15.25 -2.80
C THR A 397 -13.46 -14.54 -3.14
N LEU A 398 -14.03 -13.79 -2.19
CA LEU A 398 -15.24 -13.02 -2.40
C LEU A 398 -15.04 -11.93 -3.46
N ALA A 399 -13.95 -11.17 -3.39
CA ALA A 399 -13.62 -10.14 -4.37
C ALA A 399 -13.41 -10.72 -5.77
N ALA A 400 -12.66 -11.83 -5.88
CA ALA A 400 -12.44 -12.54 -7.14
C ALA A 400 -13.75 -13.05 -7.76
N SER A 401 -14.63 -13.62 -6.93
CA SER A 401 -15.95 -14.09 -7.37
C SER A 401 -16.83 -12.94 -7.85
N TYR A 402 -16.83 -11.81 -7.12
CA TYR A 402 -17.55 -10.60 -7.52
C TYR A 402 -17.08 -10.12 -8.88
N PHE A 403 -15.77 -10.02 -9.08
CA PHE A 403 -15.19 -9.62 -10.35
C PHE A 403 -15.66 -10.52 -11.50
N LEU A 404 -15.58 -11.84 -11.34
CA LEU A 404 -16.02 -12.80 -12.37
C LEU A 404 -17.53 -12.69 -12.68
N PHE A 405 -18.38 -12.55 -11.65
CA PHE A 405 -19.83 -12.44 -11.83
C PHE A 405 -20.27 -11.07 -12.37
N ALA A 406 -19.80 -9.97 -11.76
CA ALA A 406 -20.25 -8.61 -12.06
C ALA A 406 -19.82 -8.14 -13.45
N TYR A 407 -18.67 -8.62 -13.93
CA TYR A 407 -18.16 -8.31 -15.27
C TYR A 407 -18.56 -9.36 -16.33
N GLY A 408 -19.41 -10.33 -15.98
CA GLY A 408 -19.95 -11.30 -16.93
C GLY A 408 -18.91 -12.25 -17.53
N LEU A 409 -17.78 -12.46 -16.83
CA LEU A 409 -16.71 -13.35 -17.27
C LEU A 409 -17.08 -14.83 -17.12
N VAL A 410 -18.11 -15.11 -16.32
CA VAL A 410 -18.72 -16.44 -16.17
C VAL A 410 -20.25 -16.34 -16.32
N LYS A 411 -20.87 -17.39 -16.88
CA LYS A 411 -22.33 -17.48 -17.02
C LYS A 411 -23.00 -18.28 -15.89
N SER A 412 -22.25 -19.20 -15.27
CA SER A 412 -22.70 -20.02 -14.14
C SER A 412 -22.90 -19.18 -12.89
N ASP A 413 -23.82 -19.59 -12.02
CA ASP A 413 -23.96 -19.03 -10.66
C ASP A 413 -22.94 -19.61 -9.67
N ILE A 414 -22.15 -20.59 -10.08
CA ILE A 414 -21.14 -21.27 -9.26
C ILE A 414 -19.80 -21.20 -9.97
N ILE A 415 -18.75 -20.91 -9.20
CA ILE A 415 -17.34 -20.91 -9.63
C ILE A 415 -16.55 -21.84 -8.71
N GLU A 416 -15.62 -22.59 -9.29
CA GLU A 416 -14.60 -23.35 -8.56
C GLU A 416 -13.25 -22.64 -8.62
N PHE A 417 -12.57 -22.58 -7.49
CA PHE A 417 -11.22 -22.08 -7.37
C PHE A 417 -10.29 -23.20 -6.92
N SER A 418 -9.27 -23.49 -7.72
CA SER A 418 -8.12 -24.29 -7.31
C SER A 418 -7.14 -23.42 -6.54
N THR A 419 -6.91 -23.76 -5.29
CA THR A 419 -6.12 -22.97 -4.34
C THR A 419 -5.08 -23.87 -3.66
N LEU A 420 -4.12 -23.29 -2.94
CA LEU A 420 -3.12 -24.06 -2.20
C LEU A 420 -3.74 -24.97 -1.11
N SER A 421 -4.92 -24.64 -0.60
CA SER A 421 -5.68 -25.46 0.37
C SER A 421 -6.68 -26.43 -0.27
N GLY A 422 -6.68 -26.57 -1.60
CA GLY A 422 -7.63 -27.39 -2.35
C GLY A 422 -8.71 -26.55 -3.04
N ILE A 423 -9.85 -27.18 -3.33
CA ILE A 423 -10.93 -26.54 -4.10
C ILE A 423 -11.84 -25.72 -3.18
N LEU A 424 -12.08 -24.47 -3.54
CA LEU A 424 -13.12 -23.61 -2.97
C LEU A 424 -14.22 -23.37 -3.98
N THR A 425 -15.44 -23.23 -3.50
CA THR A 425 -16.61 -22.89 -4.32
C THR A 425 -17.18 -21.56 -3.89
N ALA A 426 -17.50 -20.71 -4.85
CA ALA A 426 -18.26 -19.49 -4.63
C ALA A 426 -19.57 -19.52 -5.42
N LYS A 427 -20.65 -19.07 -4.79
CA LYS A 427 -21.98 -19.07 -5.39
C LYS A 427 -22.58 -17.67 -5.39
N ARG A 428 -23.11 -17.25 -6.54
CA ARG A 428 -23.96 -16.08 -6.69
C ARG A 428 -25.34 -16.38 -6.11
N VAL A 429 -25.78 -15.56 -5.15
CA VAL A 429 -27.08 -15.69 -4.49
C VAL A 429 -27.87 -14.40 -4.70
N PRO A 430 -29.05 -14.44 -5.35
CA PRO A 430 -29.89 -13.25 -5.52
C PRO A 430 -30.27 -12.64 -4.18
N GLU A 431 -30.26 -11.31 -4.09
CA GLU A 431 -30.85 -10.61 -2.94
C GLU A 431 -32.38 -10.62 -3.11
N ASN A 432 -33.12 -11.19 -2.14
CA ASN A 432 -34.58 -11.16 -2.19
C ASN A 432 -35.06 -9.70 -2.15
N LYS A 433 -35.50 -9.16 -3.31
CA LYS A 433 -36.04 -7.80 -3.40
C LYS A 433 -37.34 -7.71 -2.60
N VAL A 434 -37.38 -6.87 -1.57
CA VAL A 434 -38.62 -6.14 -1.26
C VAL A 434 -38.86 -5.24 -2.48
N SER A 435 -40.00 -5.44 -3.12
CA SER A 435 -40.41 -4.85 -4.40
C SER A 435 -40.08 -3.36 -4.49
N ASN A 436 -39.10 -2.99 -5.32
CA ASN A 436 -39.01 -1.64 -5.87
C ASN A 436 -39.19 -1.70 -7.39
N GLN A 437 -40.34 -1.19 -7.81
CA GLN A 437 -40.68 -0.90 -9.19
C GLN A 437 -39.76 0.22 -9.67
N ASN A 438 -38.71 -0.11 -10.41
CA ASN A 438 -38.09 0.72 -11.46
C ASN A 438 -36.93 -0.09 -12.07
N GLY A 439 -37.21 -0.69 -13.23
CA GLY A 439 -36.39 -1.75 -13.84
C GLY A 439 -35.16 -1.28 -14.60
N ASN A 440 -34.17 -0.70 -13.93
CA ASN A 440 -32.86 -0.41 -14.55
C ASN A 440 -31.63 -0.54 -13.61
N ALA A 441 -31.77 -1.15 -12.43
CA ALA A 441 -30.61 -1.47 -11.58
C ALA A 441 -30.10 -2.89 -11.90
N PRO A 442 -28.77 -3.12 -12.02
CA PRO A 442 -28.23 -4.48 -12.04
C PRO A 442 -28.73 -5.23 -10.80
N GLU A 443 -29.12 -6.49 -10.96
CA GLU A 443 -29.62 -7.31 -9.85
C GLU A 443 -28.57 -7.34 -8.74
N SER A 444 -28.91 -6.85 -7.55
CA SER A 444 -28.03 -6.97 -6.40
C SER A 444 -27.95 -8.44 -5.97
N PHE A 445 -26.73 -8.91 -5.75
CA PHE A 445 -26.46 -10.29 -5.36
C PHE A 445 -25.46 -10.33 -4.20
N LEU A 446 -25.54 -11.41 -3.44
CA LEU A 446 -24.54 -11.81 -2.46
C LEU A 446 -23.65 -12.90 -3.06
N ILE A 447 -22.44 -13.01 -2.53
CA ILE A 447 -21.54 -14.11 -2.82
C ILE A 447 -21.49 -14.99 -1.59
N GLU A 448 -21.92 -16.23 -1.74
CA GLU A 448 -21.85 -17.26 -0.73
C GLU A 448 -20.56 -18.06 -0.89
N LEU A 449 -19.79 -18.12 0.20
CA LEU A 449 -18.62 -18.98 0.35
C LEU A 449 -18.92 -20.04 1.40
N ASN A 450 -18.38 -21.24 1.19
CA ASN A 450 -18.64 -22.38 2.06
C ASN A 450 -17.35 -22.78 2.79
N PHE A 451 -17.34 -22.68 4.12
CA PHE A 451 -16.17 -22.97 4.96
C PHE A 451 -16.46 -24.03 6.04
N PRO A 452 -15.45 -24.78 6.49
CA PRO A 452 -15.61 -25.69 7.63
C PRO A 452 -15.84 -24.91 8.92
N VAL A 453 -16.65 -25.47 9.82
CA VAL A 453 -16.74 -24.98 11.20
C VAL A 453 -15.36 -25.04 11.86
N VAL A 454 -14.99 -23.98 12.58
CA VAL A 454 -13.77 -23.94 13.39
C VAL A 454 -14.14 -24.23 14.85
N PRO A 455 -13.68 -25.35 15.42
CA PRO A 455 -13.91 -25.65 16.84
C PRO A 455 -13.22 -24.64 17.74
N ILE A 456 -13.84 -24.40 18.89
CA ILE A 456 -13.29 -23.60 19.98
C ILE A 456 -13.29 -24.41 21.28
N THR A 457 -12.29 -24.16 22.11
CA THR A 457 -12.15 -24.76 23.44
C THR A 457 -12.00 -23.66 24.48
N GLU A 458 -12.63 -23.83 25.64
CA GLU A 458 -12.50 -22.88 26.76
C GLU A 458 -11.03 -22.73 27.18
N TYR A 459 -10.63 -21.50 27.52
CA TYR A 459 -9.25 -21.17 27.87
C TYR A 459 -9.18 -20.47 29.23
N ASN A 460 -8.58 -21.15 30.20
CA ASN A 460 -8.52 -20.71 31.61
C ASN A 460 -7.10 -20.36 32.08
N GLY A 461 -6.26 -19.80 31.21
CA GLY A 461 -4.89 -19.39 31.54
C GLY A 461 -4.86 -18.15 32.46
N ALA A 462 -4.69 -18.36 33.77
CA ALA A 462 -4.64 -17.29 34.77
C ALA A 462 -3.56 -16.22 34.48
N ASP A 463 -2.40 -16.65 33.98
CA ASP A 463 -1.30 -15.74 33.64
C ASP A 463 -1.64 -14.83 32.45
N VAL A 464 -2.50 -15.31 31.55
CA VAL A 464 -2.86 -14.63 30.29
C VAL A 464 -4.04 -13.68 30.46
N LEU A 465 -4.92 -13.90 31.44
CA LEU A 465 -6.01 -12.97 31.77
C LEU A 465 -5.52 -11.55 32.03
N SER A 466 -4.41 -11.43 32.77
CA SER A 466 -3.80 -10.13 33.07
C SER A 466 -3.28 -9.42 31.81
N ILE A 467 -2.75 -10.19 30.85
CA ILE A 467 -2.23 -9.67 29.58
C ILE A 467 -3.38 -9.26 28.67
N ILE A 468 -4.44 -10.08 28.55
CA ILE A 468 -5.61 -9.76 27.74
C ILE A 468 -6.32 -8.52 28.30
N SER A 469 -6.48 -8.43 29.62
CA SER A 469 -7.09 -7.25 30.23
C SER A 469 -6.33 -5.97 29.90
N LYS A 470 -4.98 -5.98 30.00
CA LYS A 470 -4.15 -4.85 29.56
C LYS A 470 -4.27 -4.58 28.06
N SER A 471 -4.26 -5.64 27.25
CA SER A 471 -4.39 -5.59 25.79
C SER A 471 -5.68 -4.91 25.33
N LEU A 472 -6.76 -5.03 26.11
CA LEU A 472 -8.07 -4.48 25.83
C LEU A 472 -8.40 -3.28 26.74
N SER A 473 -7.39 -2.58 27.25
CA SER A 473 -7.53 -1.37 28.10
C SER A 473 -8.46 -1.55 29.31
N GLY A 474 -8.44 -2.72 29.93
CA GLY A 474 -9.24 -3.04 31.11
C GLY A 474 -10.68 -3.45 30.81
N ALA A 475 -11.02 -3.76 29.55
CA ALA A 475 -12.35 -4.24 29.19
C ALA A 475 -12.79 -5.44 30.06
N SER A 476 -14.07 -5.45 30.43
CA SER A 476 -14.66 -6.57 31.17
C SER A 476 -14.77 -7.80 30.28
N ILE A 477 -14.26 -8.94 30.73
CA ILE A 477 -14.23 -10.20 29.99
C ILE A 477 -15.22 -11.18 30.63
N THR A 478 -16.06 -11.82 29.82
CA THR A 478 -17.05 -12.82 30.26
C THR A 478 -16.54 -14.24 30.07
N GLU A 479 -15.99 -14.56 28.90
CA GLU A 479 -15.47 -15.88 28.56
C GLU A 479 -14.22 -15.73 27.69
N ILE A 480 -13.33 -16.71 27.75
CA ILE A 480 -12.20 -16.81 26.84
C ILE A 480 -12.18 -18.22 26.26
N HIS A 481 -12.07 -18.28 24.95
CA HIS A 481 -11.92 -19.50 24.17
C HIS A 481 -10.68 -19.42 23.30
N LYS A 482 -10.27 -20.56 22.78
CA LYS A 482 -9.16 -20.71 21.86
C LYS A 482 -9.60 -21.48 20.65
N THR A 483 -9.23 -21.00 19.47
CA THR A 483 -9.50 -21.71 18.21
C THR A 483 -8.46 -22.80 17.96
N THR A 484 -8.73 -23.71 17.01
CA THR A 484 -7.72 -24.69 16.54
C THR A 484 -6.46 -24.07 15.94
N ALA A 485 -6.51 -22.79 15.55
CA ALA A 485 -5.37 -22.05 15.04
C ALA A 485 -4.71 -21.18 16.12
N GLU A 486 -5.01 -21.49 17.39
CA GLU A 486 -4.46 -20.89 18.60
C GLU A 486 -4.88 -19.44 18.87
N ASP A 487 -5.70 -18.84 18.01
CA ASP A 487 -6.24 -17.49 18.20
C ASP A 487 -7.18 -17.46 19.42
N LEU A 488 -7.13 -16.36 20.17
CA LEU A 488 -7.94 -16.13 21.35
C LEU A 488 -9.27 -15.50 20.97
N LEU A 489 -10.38 -16.11 21.35
CA LEU A 489 -11.72 -15.57 21.22
C LEU A 489 -12.19 -15.11 22.60
N VAL A 490 -12.31 -13.80 22.78
CA VAL A 490 -12.64 -13.13 24.04
C VAL A 490 -14.05 -12.58 23.95
N VAL A 491 -14.93 -13.04 24.84
CA VAL A 491 -16.33 -12.63 24.87
C VAL A 491 -16.48 -11.48 25.86
N LEU A 492 -17.04 -10.38 25.39
CA LEU A 492 -17.34 -9.19 26.18
C LEU A 492 -18.85 -9.13 26.52
N PRO A 493 -19.25 -8.38 27.56
CA PRO A 493 -20.64 -8.33 28.02
C PRO A 493 -21.67 -7.89 26.96
N SER A 494 -21.26 -7.07 26.00
CA SER A 494 -22.14 -6.54 24.95
C SER A 494 -21.35 -6.15 23.70
N GLY A 495 -22.06 -5.93 22.59
CA GLY A 495 -21.51 -5.37 21.37
C GLY A 495 -21.05 -3.92 21.55
N GLU A 496 -21.67 -3.15 22.45
CA GLU A 496 -21.19 -1.81 22.82
C GLU A 496 -19.79 -1.90 23.44
N ALA A 497 -19.58 -2.85 24.36
CA ALA A 497 -18.27 -3.10 24.94
C ALA A 497 -17.22 -3.48 23.87
N VAL A 498 -17.63 -4.16 22.78
CA VAL A 498 -16.74 -4.46 21.64
C VAL A 498 -16.34 -3.18 20.89
N THR A 499 -17.29 -2.28 20.63
CA THR A 499 -17.03 -1.03 19.92
C THR A 499 -16.17 -0.05 20.73
N GLU A 500 -16.28 -0.09 22.06
CA GLU A 500 -15.59 0.82 22.99
C GLU A 500 -14.14 0.39 23.30
N VAL A 501 -13.72 -0.82 22.90
CA VAL A 501 -12.33 -1.27 23.16
C VAL A 501 -11.32 -0.34 22.50
N GLU A 502 -10.41 0.21 23.30
CA GLU A 502 -9.18 0.83 22.82
C GLU A 502 -8.04 -0.21 22.89
N PRO A 503 -7.60 -0.81 21.77
CA PRO A 503 -6.61 -1.88 21.79
C PRO A 503 -5.20 -1.35 22.10
N GLN A 504 -4.48 -2.05 22.98
CA GLN A 504 -3.06 -1.82 23.26
C GLN A 504 -2.22 -2.81 22.44
N PHE A 505 -1.86 -2.43 21.21
CA PHE A 505 -1.25 -3.37 20.24
C PHE A 505 0.05 -4.02 20.74
N ASP A 506 0.89 -3.28 21.48
CA ASP A 506 2.12 -3.81 22.08
C ASP A 506 1.86 -4.92 23.10
N GLU A 507 0.75 -4.82 23.85
CA GLU A 507 0.34 -5.86 24.78
C GLU A 507 -0.31 -7.04 24.06
N ILE A 508 -1.08 -6.78 23.00
CA ILE A 508 -1.69 -7.82 22.15
C ILE A 508 -0.59 -8.73 21.55
N GLN A 509 0.55 -8.17 21.15
CA GLN A 509 1.69 -8.95 20.66
C GLN A 509 2.22 -9.95 21.71
N LYS A 510 2.00 -9.70 23.00
CA LYS A 510 2.44 -10.60 24.09
C LYS A 510 1.44 -11.72 24.37
N CYS A 511 0.20 -11.62 23.89
CA CYS A 511 -0.79 -12.68 24.06
C CYS A 511 -0.40 -13.95 23.30
N PRO A 512 -0.80 -15.15 23.75
CA PRO A 512 -0.63 -16.38 22.98
C PRO A 512 -1.51 -16.36 21.72
N GLY A 513 -1.17 -17.20 20.75
CA GLY A 513 -1.88 -17.24 19.47
C GLY A 513 -1.42 -16.17 18.47
N ARG A 514 -2.10 -16.09 17.33
CA ARG A 514 -1.76 -15.17 16.24
C ARG A 514 -2.63 -13.90 16.29
N ALA A 515 -3.88 -14.03 16.75
CA ALA A 515 -4.84 -12.95 16.86
C ALA A 515 -5.68 -13.00 18.15
N ILE A 516 -6.21 -11.84 18.54
CA ILE A 516 -7.29 -11.69 19.52
C ILE A 516 -8.56 -11.30 18.77
N ILE A 517 -9.62 -12.09 18.95
CA ILE A 517 -10.96 -11.87 18.42
C ILE A 517 -11.82 -11.46 19.60
N ILE A 518 -12.39 -10.26 19.59
CA ILE A 518 -13.38 -9.87 20.59
C ILE A 518 -14.80 -9.98 20.01
N THR A 519 -15.77 -10.41 20.81
CA THR A 519 -17.16 -10.50 20.38
C THR A 519 -18.14 -10.24 21.53
N GLY A 520 -19.34 -9.75 21.21
CA GLY A 520 -20.38 -9.45 22.19
C GLY A 520 -21.75 -9.36 21.53
N LEU A 521 -22.81 -9.57 22.32
CA LEU A 521 -24.19 -9.57 21.84
C LEU A 521 -24.55 -8.18 21.31
N ALA A 522 -25.06 -8.08 20.09
CA ALA A 522 -25.37 -6.79 19.50
C ALA A 522 -26.51 -6.09 20.27
N PRO A 523 -26.54 -4.75 20.31
CA PRO A 523 -27.61 -4.00 20.97
C PRO A 523 -28.97 -4.31 20.34
N THR A 524 -30.01 -4.38 21.17
CA THR A 524 -31.39 -4.55 20.71
C THR A 524 -31.76 -3.45 19.71
N GLY A 525 -32.29 -3.83 18.55
CA GLY A 525 -32.69 -2.89 17.51
C GLY A 525 -31.56 -2.44 16.57
N SER A 526 -30.32 -2.90 16.77
CA SER A 526 -29.20 -2.61 15.86
C SER A 526 -29.34 -3.28 14.48
N GLY A 527 -30.19 -4.31 14.35
CA GLY A 527 -30.34 -5.11 13.14
C GLY A 527 -29.27 -6.20 12.98
N PHE A 528 -28.37 -6.33 13.96
CA PHE A 528 -27.31 -7.34 14.01
C PHE A 528 -27.52 -8.28 15.20
N ASP A 529 -26.90 -9.45 15.14
CA ASP A 529 -26.97 -10.45 16.20
C ASP A 529 -25.79 -10.37 17.16
N PHE A 530 -24.60 -10.12 16.65
CA PHE A 530 -23.40 -9.93 17.45
C PHE A 530 -22.42 -9.01 16.74
N PHE A 531 -21.60 -8.35 17.56
CA PHE A 531 -20.48 -7.55 17.09
C PHE A 531 -19.17 -8.33 17.26
N SER A 532 -18.17 -8.01 16.43
CA SER A 532 -16.82 -8.54 16.58
C SER A 532 -15.76 -7.52 16.17
N ARG A 533 -14.52 -7.69 16.65
CA ARG A 533 -13.30 -7.04 16.12
C ARG A 533 -12.14 -8.03 16.19
N VAL A 534 -11.13 -7.87 15.33
CA VAL A 534 -10.02 -8.82 15.19
C VAL A 534 -8.70 -8.06 15.17
N PHE A 535 -7.85 -8.34 16.15
CA PHE A 535 -6.54 -7.72 16.31
C PHE A 535 -5.45 -8.76 16.05
N CYS A 536 -4.52 -8.49 15.12
CA CYS A 536 -3.50 -9.45 14.71
C CYS A 536 -2.10 -8.83 14.51
N PRO A 537 -1.59 -7.99 15.44
CA PRO A 537 -0.34 -7.24 15.24
C PRO A 537 0.88 -8.13 14.97
N LYS A 538 0.89 -9.38 15.44
CA LYS A 538 1.93 -10.38 15.12
C LYS A 538 2.04 -10.72 13.63
N MET A 539 1.00 -10.44 12.87
CA MET A 539 0.94 -10.65 11.42
C MET A 539 1.25 -9.36 10.65
N GLY A 540 1.70 -8.30 11.33
CA GLY A 540 1.99 -6.99 10.74
C GLY A 540 0.76 -6.10 10.52
N ILE A 541 -0.43 -6.55 10.96
CA ILE A 541 -1.68 -5.79 10.85
C ILE A 541 -2.25 -5.60 12.25
N ASN A 542 -2.35 -4.36 12.72
CA ASN A 542 -2.87 -4.07 14.06
C ASN A 542 -4.33 -4.55 14.24
N GLU A 543 -5.23 -4.15 13.35
CA GLU A 543 -6.63 -4.56 13.32
C GLU A 543 -7.05 -4.90 11.88
N ASP A 544 -7.62 -6.10 11.68
CA ASP A 544 -8.11 -6.52 10.36
C ASP A 544 -9.51 -5.92 10.12
N PRO A 545 -9.76 -5.22 9.00
CA PRO A 545 -11.04 -4.58 8.72
C PRO A 545 -12.24 -5.52 8.79
N VAL A 546 -12.15 -6.67 8.10
CA VAL A 546 -13.20 -7.70 8.06
C VAL A 546 -12.56 -9.07 7.88
N THR A 547 -12.82 -9.99 8.81
CA THR A 547 -12.19 -11.30 8.84
C THR A 547 -13.23 -12.40 8.66
N GLY A 548 -13.38 -12.93 7.44
CA GLY A 548 -14.36 -14.00 7.20
C GLY A 548 -14.06 -15.29 7.98
N SER A 549 -12.79 -15.69 8.09
CA SER A 549 -12.42 -16.97 8.72
C SER A 549 -12.78 -17.06 10.21
N VAL A 550 -12.70 -15.95 10.98
CA VAL A 550 -13.05 -15.98 12.41
C VAL A 550 -14.53 -16.25 12.63
N HIS A 551 -15.37 -15.90 11.67
CA HIS A 551 -16.81 -16.15 11.74
C HIS A 551 -17.15 -17.65 11.62
N CYS A 552 -16.19 -18.49 11.17
CA CYS A 552 -16.31 -19.94 11.22
C CYS A 552 -16.23 -20.49 12.66
N ALA A 553 -15.67 -19.72 13.60
CA ALA A 553 -15.68 -20.00 15.03
C ALA A 553 -16.81 -19.25 15.77
N LEU A 554 -17.16 -18.03 15.32
CA LEU A 554 -18.22 -17.23 15.96
C LEU A 554 -19.63 -17.78 15.69
N ALA A 555 -19.91 -18.27 14.47
CA ALA A 555 -21.22 -18.83 14.13
C ALA A 555 -21.64 -20.00 15.05
N PRO A 556 -20.83 -21.06 15.27
CA PRO A 556 -21.21 -22.13 16.19
C PRO A 556 -21.25 -21.66 17.66
N TYR A 557 -20.44 -20.68 18.06
CA TYR A 557 -20.50 -20.10 19.40
C TYR A 557 -21.85 -19.41 19.64
N TRP A 558 -22.21 -18.46 18.78
CA TRP A 558 -23.45 -17.70 18.90
C TRP A 558 -24.70 -18.53 18.62
N SER A 559 -24.61 -19.59 17.80
CA SER A 559 -25.72 -20.57 17.64
C SER A 559 -26.12 -21.18 18.97
N LYS A 560 -25.13 -21.65 19.76
CA LYS A 560 -25.39 -22.24 21.08
C LYS A 560 -25.99 -21.23 22.06
N LYS A 561 -25.60 -19.95 21.96
CA LYS A 561 -26.08 -18.88 22.86
C LYS A 561 -27.47 -18.35 22.48
N LEU A 562 -27.77 -18.26 21.18
CA LEU A 562 -28.99 -17.63 20.65
C LEU A 562 -30.06 -18.64 20.20
N GLY A 563 -29.70 -19.92 20.04
CA GLY A 563 -30.63 -20.97 19.60
C GLY A 563 -31.09 -20.83 18.15
N LYS A 564 -30.23 -20.33 17.26
CA LYS A 564 -30.53 -20.12 15.83
C LYS A 564 -29.31 -20.38 14.95
N CYS A 565 -29.51 -20.60 13.65
CA CYS A 565 -28.43 -20.90 12.70
C CYS A 565 -28.13 -19.79 11.69
N ASP A 566 -29.03 -18.82 11.51
CA ASP A 566 -28.84 -17.68 10.62
C ASP A 566 -28.49 -16.41 11.41
N PHE A 567 -27.43 -15.72 11.00
CA PHE A 567 -26.93 -14.53 11.69
C PHE A 567 -26.62 -13.39 10.73
N ILE A 568 -26.81 -12.17 11.21
CA ILE A 568 -26.25 -10.95 10.63
C ILE A 568 -25.20 -10.42 11.62
N ALA A 569 -23.93 -10.58 11.27
CA ALA A 569 -22.80 -10.16 12.11
C ALA A 569 -22.25 -8.81 11.64
N TYR A 570 -21.82 -7.99 12.61
CA TYR A 570 -21.14 -6.73 12.34
C TYR A 570 -19.71 -6.76 12.89
N GLN A 571 -18.70 -6.67 12.02
CA GLN A 571 -17.33 -6.48 12.44
C GLN A 571 -17.07 -4.97 12.57
N ALA A 572 -16.89 -4.50 13.79
CA ALA A 572 -16.87 -3.09 14.16
C ALA A 572 -15.47 -2.46 14.11
N SER A 573 -14.72 -2.74 13.06
CA SER A 573 -13.46 -2.04 12.77
C SER A 573 -13.75 -0.63 12.22
N PRO A 574 -12.75 0.26 12.09
CA PRO A 574 -12.95 1.58 11.48
C PRO A 574 -13.53 1.55 10.06
N ARG A 575 -13.23 0.52 9.25
CA ARG A 575 -13.85 0.33 7.93
C ARG A 575 -15.17 -0.42 7.99
N SER A 576 -15.41 -1.17 9.07
CA SER A 576 -16.58 -1.98 9.32
C SER A 576 -16.88 -3.08 8.29
N GLY A 577 -17.69 -4.07 8.66
CA GLY A 577 -18.16 -5.08 7.72
C GLY A 577 -19.43 -5.79 8.19
N VAL A 578 -20.29 -6.14 7.25
CA VAL A 578 -21.50 -6.94 7.51
C VAL A 578 -21.33 -8.31 6.88
N LEU A 579 -21.57 -9.35 7.67
CA LEU A 579 -21.53 -10.74 7.21
C LEU A 579 -22.86 -11.43 7.49
N ASN A 580 -23.45 -12.03 6.46
CA ASN A 580 -24.61 -12.90 6.63
C ASN A 580 -24.12 -14.34 6.74
N LEU A 581 -24.43 -15.01 7.83
CA LEU A 581 -23.91 -16.34 8.16
C LEU A 581 -25.05 -17.34 8.24
N HIS A 582 -24.82 -18.54 7.74
CA HIS A 582 -25.67 -19.70 8.00
C HIS A 582 -24.81 -20.86 8.51
N LEU A 583 -25.11 -21.36 9.70
CA LEU A 583 -24.49 -22.55 10.26
C LEU A 583 -25.27 -23.79 9.82
N ASP A 584 -24.64 -24.62 8.98
CA ASP A 584 -25.12 -25.95 8.66
C ASP A 584 -24.54 -26.95 9.68
N GLU A 585 -25.27 -27.14 10.77
CA GLU A 585 -24.86 -28.04 11.85
C GLU A 585 -24.70 -29.49 11.39
N LYS A 586 -25.52 -29.93 10.42
CA LYS A 586 -25.53 -31.31 9.94
C LYS A 586 -24.25 -31.65 9.18
N ASN A 587 -23.78 -30.71 8.35
CA ASN A 587 -22.60 -30.92 7.53
C ASN A 587 -21.33 -30.29 8.14
N HIS A 588 -21.43 -29.70 9.34
CA HIS A 588 -20.33 -28.97 10.01
C HIS A 588 -19.72 -27.87 9.13
N ARG A 589 -20.59 -27.07 8.48
CA ARG A 589 -20.18 -25.97 7.58
C ARG A 589 -20.75 -24.64 8.05
N VAL A 590 -20.04 -23.57 7.71
CA VAL A 590 -20.52 -22.19 7.81
C VAL A 590 -20.57 -21.62 6.40
N LEU A 591 -21.74 -21.19 5.99
CA LEU A 591 -21.94 -20.44 4.75
C LEU A 591 -21.81 -18.95 5.08
N LEU A 592 -20.85 -18.28 4.45
CA LEU A 592 -20.60 -16.86 4.62
C LEU A 592 -21.05 -16.12 3.36
N ARG A 593 -21.97 -15.19 3.51
CA ARG A 593 -22.50 -14.36 2.42
C ARG A 593 -22.11 -12.91 2.64
N GLY A 594 -21.52 -12.30 1.61
CA GLY A 594 -21.13 -10.90 1.64
C GLY A 594 -21.32 -10.21 0.29
N LYS A 595 -21.10 -8.89 0.30
CA LYS A 595 -21.08 -8.02 -0.88
C LYS A 595 -19.65 -7.59 -1.17
N ALA A 596 -19.40 -7.25 -2.43
CA ALA A 596 -18.21 -6.53 -2.85
C ALA A 596 -18.63 -5.35 -3.74
N VAL A 597 -17.79 -4.33 -3.78
CA VAL A 597 -17.96 -3.13 -4.58
C VAL A 597 -16.68 -2.90 -5.36
N ALA A 598 -16.77 -2.77 -6.69
CA ALA A 598 -15.62 -2.36 -7.48
C ALA A 598 -15.37 -0.87 -7.31
N VAL A 599 -14.25 -0.51 -6.68
CA VAL A 599 -13.85 0.89 -6.42
C VAL A 599 -13.03 1.45 -7.58
N MET A 600 -12.12 0.65 -8.12
CA MET A 600 -11.22 1.01 -9.22
C MET A 600 -11.12 -0.13 -10.22
N LYS A 601 -10.85 0.20 -11.49
CA LYS A 601 -10.44 -0.77 -12.51
C LYS A 601 -9.31 -0.20 -13.34
N GLY A 602 -8.43 -1.05 -13.86
CA GLY A 602 -7.30 -0.61 -14.66
C GLY A 602 -6.57 -1.77 -15.32
N SER A 603 -5.51 -1.44 -16.04
CA SER A 603 -4.61 -2.39 -16.69
C SER A 603 -3.20 -2.19 -16.14
N LEU A 604 -2.50 -3.30 -15.87
CA LEU A 604 -1.08 -3.28 -15.60
C LEU A 604 -0.34 -3.05 -16.93
N LEU A 605 0.57 -2.09 -16.96
CA LEU A 605 1.33 -1.71 -18.16
C LEU A 605 2.68 -2.43 -18.24
N VAL A 606 3.02 -3.24 -17.23
CA VAL A 606 4.31 -3.92 -17.13
C VAL A 606 4.29 -5.22 -17.94
N VAL A 607 4.99 -5.22 -19.08
CA VAL A 607 5.16 -6.39 -19.96
C VAL A 607 6.53 -7.04 -19.68
N GLU A 608 6.47 -8.29 -19.22
CA GLU A 608 7.50 -9.36 -19.13
C GLU A 608 8.88 -9.13 -18.47
N ASP A 609 9.24 -10.19 -17.74
CA ASP A 609 10.50 -10.60 -17.11
C ASP A 609 11.24 -9.65 -16.12
N LEU A 610 10.98 -9.85 -14.81
CA LEU A 610 11.82 -9.26 -13.76
C LEU A 610 13.27 -9.77 -13.82
N SER A 611 13.53 -10.90 -14.50
CA SER A 611 14.90 -11.38 -14.69
C SER A 611 15.69 -10.53 -15.69
N GLU A 612 15.02 -9.83 -16.61
CA GLU A 612 15.62 -8.86 -17.54
C GLU A 612 15.82 -7.48 -16.90
N LEU A 613 15.30 -7.20 -15.70
CA LEU A 613 15.71 -6.01 -14.91
C LEU A 613 17.19 -6.08 -14.47
N ASN A 614 17.86 -7.23 -14.67
CA ASN A 614 19.28 -7.42 -14.40
C ASN A 614 20.20 -7.08 -15.59
N ASP A 615 19.65 -6.84 -16.77
CA ASP A 615 20.42 -6.45 -17.96
C ASP A 615 19.68 -5.35 -18.74
N SER A 616 20.35 -4.22 -18.96
CA SER A 616 19.80 -2.98 -19.53
C SER A 616 19.40 -3.07 -21.03
N THR A 617 18.96 -4.23 -21.53
CA THR A 617 19.02 -4.55 -22.97
C THR A 617 17.73 -4.94 -23.69
N SER A 618 16.54 -4.92 -23.05
CA SER A 618 15.34 -5.43 -23.75
C SER A 618 14.00 -4.78 -23.39
N ILE A 619 13.94 -3.45 -23.29
CA ILE A 619 12.64 -2.77 -23.46
C ILE A 619 12.38 -2.58 -24.95
N LYS A 620 11.82 -3.60 -25.62
CA LYS A 620 11.16 -3.38 -26.90
C LYS A 620 9.89 -2.59 -26.64
N SER A 621 9.88 -1.36 -27.12
CA SER A 621 8.69 -0.51 -27.21
C SER A 621 7.67 -1.17 -28.14
N SER A 622 6.80 -2.01 -27.59
CA SER A 622 5.59 -2.48 -28.27
C SER A 622 4.38 -2.34 -27.37
N VAL A 623 4.33 -1.29 -26.55
CA VAL A 623 3.06 -0.79 -26.03
C VAL A 623 2.51 0.15 -27.10
N PRO A 624 1.43 -0.21 -27.82
CA PRO A 624 0.71 0.78 -28.59
C PRO A 624 0.22 1.82 -27.59
N VAL A 625 0.59 3.08 -27.78
CA VAL A 625 -0.11 4.22 -27.18
C VAL A 625 -1.54 4.12 -27.70
N HIS A 626 -2.41 3.44 -26.96
CA HIS A 626 -3.80 3.37 -27.31
C HIS A 626 -4.31 4.81 -27.18
N PRO A 627 -4.77 5.45 -28.26
CA PRO A 627 -5.27 6.81 -28.15
C PRO A 627 -6.45 6.76 -27.20
N MET A 628 -6.31 7.41 -26.03
CA MET A 628 -7.35 7.59 -25.02
C MET A 628 -8.52 8.46 -25.52
N ILE A 629 -8.63 8.64 -26.85
CA ILE A 629 -9.59 9.47 -27.57
C ILE A 629 -10.05 8.65 -28.77
N ASP A 630 -11.09 7.84 -28.58
CA ASP A 630 -12.19 7.79 -29.54
C ASP A 630 -13.49 7.26 -28.89
N ARG A 631 -14.45 8.19 -28.83
CA ARG A 631 -15.91 8.11 -28.59
C ARG A 631 -16.45 7.83 -27.19
#